data_AF-A0AAD9VD20-F1
#
_entry.id   AF-A0AAD9VD20-F1
#
_cell.length_a   1.000
_cell.length_b   1.000
_cell.length_c   1.000
_cell.angle_alpha   90.00
_cell.angle_beta   90.00
_cell.angle_gamma   90.00
#
_symmetry.space_group_name_H-M   'P 1'
#
loop_
_entity.id
_entity.type
_entity.pdbx_description
1 polymer ?
#
loop_
_entity_poly.entity_id
_entity_poly.type
_entity_poly.pdbx_seq_one_letter_code
_entity_poly.pdbx_strand_id
1 'polypeptide(L)'
;MNFATLLPNSVANSQLTNMEWKQECDLLLLQEIVVSEPFKFKSSTRERGKVWEEITHRLNENEVFGNRLGSKRAVRDRYSLLAKKYRKKMTEEAKASGISPELTETDKLLEQIIEMFEESDREGGENSQQVEQNKENERKKAEEMRNQSMEKLGETLKRKAADDGQVTPKKRGSGTETLVYLREKAEKQFELRKEELEVKKKEQSQQMQMFQAMQQQLQQQQQQQQQQMQVHIKQQQLQNQMLLALIEKITK
;
A
#
# COMPACT_ATOMS: atom_id res chain seq x y z
N MET A 1 -23.07 -53.36 -58.31
CA MET A 1 -21.83 -52.79 -58.87
C MET A 1 -21.92 -51.27 -58.75
N ASN A 2 -20.85 -50.65 -58.27
CA ASN A 2 -20.78 -49.28 -57.79
C ASN A 2 -21.14 -48.22 -58.84
N PHE A 3 -21.93 -47.23 -58.46
CA PHE A 3 -21.76 -45.85 -58.95
C PHE A 3 -21.86 -44.90 -57.76
N ALA A 4 -20.69 -44.37 -57.38
CA ALA A 4 -20.54 -43.35 -56.37
C ALA A 4 -21.22 -42.06 -56.83
N THR A 5 -22.16 -41.55 -56.05
CA THR A 5 -22.70 -40.19 -56.19
C THR A 5 -21.65 -39.19 -55.73
N LEU A 6 -20.87 -38.66 -56.67
CA LEU A 6 -20.05 -37.47 -56.47
C LEU A 6 -20.99 -36.25 -56.43
N LEU A 7 -21.24 -35.73 -55.24
CA LEU A 7 -21.71 -34.35 -55.08
C LEU A 7 -20.54 -33.41 -55.41
N PRO A 8 -20.71 -32.41 -56.30
CA PRO A 8 -19.72 -31.36 -56.43
C PRO A 8 -19.76 -30.49 -55.16
N ASN A 9 -18.66 -30.52 -54.40
CA ASN A 9 -18.35 -29.54 -53.37
C ASN A 9 -18.35 -28.14 -54.01
N SER A 10 -19.45 -27.41 -53.86
CA SER A 10 -19.48 -25.96 -54.03
C SER A 10 -18.76 -25.36 -52.82
N VAL A 11 -17.43 -25.30 -52.91
CA VAL A 11 -16.65 -24.43 -52.04
C VAL A 11 -16.94 -23.03 -52.53
N ALA A 12 -17.90 -22.36 -51.90
CA ALA A 12 -18.05 -20.93 -52.00
C ALA A 12 -16.73 -20.30 -51.56
N ASN A 13 -15.90 -19.96 -52.55
CA ASN A 13 -14.67 -19.22 -52.38
C ASN A 13 -15.06 -17.80 -51.98
N SER A 14 -15.33 -17.59 -50.69
CA SER A 14 -15.44 -16.25 -50.12
C SER A 14 -14.04 -15.65 -50.10
N GLN A 15 -13.58 -15.19 -51.28
CA GLN A 15 -12.54 -14.20 -51.35
C GLN A 15 -13.08 -12.97 -50.63
N LEU A 16 -12.73 -12.84 -49.35
CA LEU A 16 -12.84 -11.60 -48.60
C LEU A 16 -12.10 -10.55 -49.42
N THR A 17 -12.87 -9.75 -50.18
CA THR A 17 -12.35 -8.61 -50.92
C THR A 17 -11.67 -7.71 -49.89
N ASN A 18 -10.34 -7.59 -49.98
CA ASN A 18 -9.58 -6.65 -49.16
C ASN A 18 -10.24 -5.27 -49.30
N MET A 19 -10.75 -4.73 -48.19
CA MET A 19 -11.37 -3.42 -48.18
C MET A 19 -10.37 -2.36 -48.67
N GLU A 20 -10.81 -1.52 -49.60
CA GLU A 20 -10.04 -0.36 -50.03
C GLU A 20 -10.24 0.79 -49.03
N TRP A 21 -9.15 1.28 -48.45
CA TRP A 21 -9.18 2.39 -47.51
C TRP A 21 -9.30 3.72 -48.24
N LYS A 22 -10.51 4.29 -48.22
CA LYS A 22 -10.81 5.62 -48.74
C LYS A 22 -10.56 6.69 -47.68
N GLN A 23 -10.48 7.95 -48.10
CA GLN A 23 -10.24 9.09 -47.22
C GLN A 23 -11.30 9.21 -46.11
N GLU A 24 -12.56 8.91 -46.40
CA GLU A 24 -13.65 8.87 -45.43
C GLU A 24 -13.44 7.77 -44.37
N CYS A 25 -12.93 6.59 -44.77
CA CYS A 25 -12.57 5.52 -43.85
C CYS A 25 -11.39 5.91 -42.95
N ASP A 26 -10.42 6.64 -43.49
CA ASP A 26 -9.29 7.15 -42.72
C ASP A 26 -9.75 8.19 -41.69
N LEU A 27 -10.66 9.09 -42.06
CA LEU A 27 -11.18 10.11 -41.15
C LEU A 27 -11.93 9.48 -39.97
N LEU A 28 -12.83 8.52 -40.24
CA LEU A 28 -13.54 7.78 -39.19
C LEU A 28 -12.59 7.01 -38.28
N LEU A 29 -11.55 6.38 -38.85
CA LEU A 29 -10.51 5.70 -38.06
C LEU A 29 -9.82 6.67 -37.10
N LEU A 30 -9.39 7.83 -37.59
CA LEU A 30 -8.66 8.80 -36.76
C LEU A 30 -9.55 9.37 -35.66
N GLN A 31 -10.81 9.71 -35.97
CA GLN A 31 -11.78 10.15 -34.98
C GLN A 31 -12.01 9.09 -33.90
N GLU A 32 -12.18 7.83 -34.30
CA GLU A 32 -12.39 6.73 -33.36
C GLU A 32 -11.15 6.49 -32.47
N ILE A 33 -9.93 6.69 -32.99
CA ILE A 33 -8.70 6.64 -32.19
C ILE A 33 -8.67 7.77 -31.16
N VAL A 34 -9.07 8.99 -31.52
CA VAL A 34 -9.14 10.11 -30.57
C VAL A 34 -10.14 9.79 -29.44
N VAL A 35 -11.31 9.25 -29.77
CA VAL A 35 -12.36 8.92 -28.79
C VAL A 35 -11.96 7.75 -27.88
N SER A 36 -11.31 6.74 -28.45
CA SER A 36 -10.95 5.51 -27.72
C SER A 36 -9.66 5.61 -26.91
N GLU A 37 -8.89 6.66 -27.15
CA GLU A 37 -7.67 7.02 -26.42
C GLU A 37 -6.66 5.86 -26.18
N PRO A 38 -6.28 5.07 -27.21
CA PRO A 38 -5.36 3.95 -27.06
C PRO A 38 -3.94 4.35 -26.61
N PHE A 39 -3.61 5.64 -26.61
CA PHE A 39 -2.34 6.20 -26.13
C PHE A 39 -2.24 6.24 -24.60
N LYS A 40 -3.36 6.31 -23.87
CA LYS A 40 -3.36 6.29 -22.38
C LYS A 40 -2.79 5.01 -21.78
N PHE A 41 -2.64 3.96 -22.57
CA PHE A 41 -2.11 2.68 -22.16
C PHE A 41 -0.70 2.46 -22.72
N LYS A 42 0.20 1.93 -21.89
CA LYS A 42 1.59 1.65 -22.27
C LYS A 42 1.64 0.74 -23.51
N SER A 43 2.65 0.96 -24.36
CA SER A 43 2.94 0.10 -25.50
C SER A 43 3.07 -1.37 -25.09
N SER A 44 2.64 -2.27 -25.99
CA SER A 44 2.67 -3.73 -25.79
C SER A 44 1.89 -4.29 -24.59
N THR A 45 0.97 -3.51 -24.01
CA THR A 45 0.05 -3.98 -22.97
C THR A 45 -1.19 -4.67 -23.54
N ARG A 46 -1.81 -5.54 -22.72
CA ARG A 46 -3.06 -6.22 -23.09
C ARG A 46 -4.22 -5.22 -23.18
N GLU A 47 -4.22 -4.22 -22.30
CA GLU A 47 -5.20 -3.14 -22.21
C GLU A 47 -5.23 -2.33 -23.50
N ARG A 48 -4.06 -1.82 -23.96
CA ARG A 48 -3.96 -1.16 -25.27
C ARG A 48 -4.45 -2.08 -26.38
N GLY A 49 -4.09 -3.36 -26.32
CA GLY A 49 -4.54 -4.37 -27.28
C GLY A 49 -6.06 -4.55 -27.35
N LYS A 50 -6.78 -4.40 -26.23
CA LYS A 50 -8.25 -4.45 -26.16
C LYS A 50 -8.89 -3.20 -26.75
N VAL A 51 -8.33 -2.02 -26.47
CA VAL A 51 -8.83 -0.76 -27.07
C VAL A 51 -8.79 -0.83 -28.60
N TRP A 52 -7.73 -1.37 -29.19
CA TRP A 52 -7.66 -1.56 -30.65
C TRP A 52 -8.65 -2.60 -31.19
N GLU A 53 -8.98 -3.61 -30.38
CA GLU A 53 -10.06 -4.57 -30.68
C GLU A 53 -11.42 -3.88 -30.71
N GLU A 54 -11.70 -3.04 -29.71
CA GLU A 54 -12.94 -2.27 -29.61
C GLU A 54 -13.09 -1.23 -30.73
N ILE A 55 -12.01 -0.51 -31.06
CA ILE A 55 -11.96 0.39 -32.24
C ILE A 55 -12.35 -0.39 -33.49
N THR A 56 -11.80 -1.59 -33.67
CA THR A 56 -12.09 -2.42 -34.85
C THR A 56 -13.56 -2.86 -34.87
N HIS A 57 -14.12 -3.22 -33.71
CA HIS A 57 -15.52 -3.60 -33.59
C HIS A 57 -16.45 -2.43 -33.97
N ARG A 58 -16.26 -1.26 -33.35
CA ARG A 58 -17.10 -0.08 -33.58
C ARG A 58 -17.00 0.43 -35.02
N LEU A 59 -15.79 0.40 -35.61
CA LEU A 59 -15.64 0.74 -37.03
C LEU A 59 -16.35 -0.28 -37.94
N ASN A 60 -16.38 -1.56 -37.59
CA ASN A 60 -17.11 -2.58 -38.37
C ASN A 60 -18.63 -2.41 -38.32
N GLU A 61 -19.18 -1.95 -37.19
CA GLU A 61 -20.60 -1.62 -37.04
C GLU A 61 -21.03 -0.43 -37.90
N ASN A 62 -20.09 0.40 -38.34
CA ASN A 62 -20.37 1.53 -39.21
C ASN A 62 -20.57 1.07 -40.68
N GLU A 63 -21.65 1.54 -41.29
CA GLU A 63 -22.09 1.18 -42.65
C GLU A 63 -21.00 1.43 -43.72
N VAL A 64 -20.14 2.43 -43.51
CA VAL A 64 -19.02 2.76 -44.41
C VAL A 64 -18.06 1.58 -44.58
N PHE A 65 -17.84 0.83 -43.50
CA PHE A 65 -16.93 -0.32 -43.49
C PHE A 65 -17.66 -1.63 -43.84
N GLY A 66 -18.94 -1.74 -43.47
CA GLY A 66 -19.81 -2.86 -43.87
C GLY A 66 -19.29 -4.22 -43.42
N ASN A 67 -18.74 -4.30 -42.20
CA ASN A 67 -18.11 -5.51 -41.64
C ASN A 67 -16.92 -6.07 -42.45
N ARG A 68 -16.27 -5.24 -43.28
CA ARG A 68 -15.11 -5.64 -44.10
C ARG A 68 -13.76 -5.33 -43.45
N LEU A 69 -13.72 -4.64 -42.30
CA LEU A 69 -12.46 -4.51 -41.57
C LEU A 69 -12.10 -5.88 -41.03
N GLY A 70 -10.91 -6.34 -41.38
CA GLY A 70 -10.36 -7.58 -40.85
C GLY A 70 -9.95 -7.44 -39.38
N SER A 71 -8.75 -7.89 -39.05
CA SER A 71 -8.27 -7.86 -37.65
C SER A 71 -7.86 -6.46 -37.17
N LYS A 72 -7.80 -6.26 -35.85
CA LYS A 72 -7.20 -5.06 -35.23
C LYS A 72 -5.79 -4.72 -35.71
N ARG A 73 -5.05 -5.71 -36.24
CA ARG A 73 -3.75 -5.49 -36.86
C ARG A 73 -3.87 -4.65 -38.12
N ALA A 74 -4.85 -4.91 -38.98
CA ALA A 74 -5.06 -4.12 -40.20
C ALA A 74 -5.38 -2.65 -39.89
N VAL A 75 -6.18 -2.41 -38.84
CA VAL A 75 -6.52 -1.07 -38.33
C VAL A 75 -5.26 -0.33 -37.83
N ARG A 76 -4.45 -1.01 -37.01
CA ARG A 76 -3.17 -0.48 -36.52
C ARG A 76 -2.17 -0.20 -37.64
N ASP A 77 -2.05 -1.12 -38.58
CA ASP A 77 -1.15 -0.98 -39.74
C ASP A 77 -1.57 0.20 -40.61
N ARG A 78 -2.89 0.42 -40.80
CA ARG A 78 -3.41 1.59 -41.52
C ARG A 78 -3.06 2.89 -40.82
N TYR A 79 -3.33 3.00 -39.51
CA TYR A 79 -2.94 4.18 -38.73
C TYR A 79 -1.43 4.45 -38.85
N SER A 80 -0.61 3.39 -38.71
CA SER A 80 0.84 3.50 -38.79
C SER A 80 1.31 4.02 -40.15
N LEU A 81 0.64 3.60 -41.24
CA LEU A 81 0.89 4.10 -42.59
C LEU A 81 0.51 5.59 -42.72
N LEU A 82 -0.66 6.00 -42.21
CA LEU A 82 -1.12 7.39 -42.23
C LEU A 82 -0.16 8.31 -41.46
N ALA A 83 0.19 7.94 -40.23
CA ALA A 83 1.14 8.70 -39.41
C ALA A 83 2.53 8.81 -40.08
N LYS A 84 3.00 7.74 -40.74
CA LYS A 84 4.25 7.75 -41.50
C LYS A 84 4.18 8.70 -42.70
N LYS A 85 3.08 8.68 -43.45
CA LYS A 85 2.86 9.59 -44.59
C LYS A 85 2.81 11.04 -44.15
N TYR A 86 2.09 11.33 -43.06
CA TYR A 86 1.99 12.67 -42.47
C TYR A 86 3.35 13.23 -42.07
N ARG A 87 4.13 12.48 -41.27
CA ARG A 87 5.49 12.91 -40.87
C ARG A 87 6.39 13.17 -42.07
N LYS A 88 6.30 12.34 -43.11
CA LYS A 88 7.06 12.52 -44.34
C LYS A 88 6.67 13.82 -45.05
N LYS A 89 5.37 14.06 -45.23
CA LYS A 89 4.81 15.30 -45.82
C LYS A 89 5.33 16.54 -45.07
N MET A 90 5.18 16.57 -43.74
CA MET A 90 5.65 17.70 -42.92
C MET A 90 7.16 17.93 -43.00
N THR A 91 7.95 16.86 -43.09
CA THR A 91 9.42 16.97 -43.24
C THR A 91 9.81 17.52 -44.61
N GLU A 92 9.11 17.12 -45.67
CA GLU A 92 9.37 17.58 -47.04
C GLU A 92 8.96 19.06 -47.21
N GLU A 93 7.81 19.46 -46.69
CA GLU A 93 7.32 20.84 -46.75
C GLU A 93 8.19 21.80 -45.93
N ALA A 94 8.62 21.39 -44.73
CA ALA A 94 9.57 22.16 -43.93
C ALA A 94 10.92 22.39 -44.64
N LYS A 95 11.37 21.41 -45.45
CA LYS A 95 12.61 21.53 -46.24
C LYS A 95 12.45 22.37 -47.51
N ALA A 96 11.31 22.27 -48.18
CA ALA A 96 11.10 22.87 -49.51
C ALA A 96 10.66 24.33 -49.44
N SER A 97 9.74 24.66 -48.53
CA SER A 97 9.06 25.96 -48.55
C SER A 97 9.48 26.88 -47.41
N GLY A 98 9.99 26.35 -46.29
CA GLY A 98 10.25 27.13 -45.07
C GLY A 98 8.99 27.78 -44.45
N ILE A 99 7.82 27.49 -45.00
CA ILE A 99 6.51 28.01 -44.61
C ILE A 99 5.63 26.79 -44.30
N SER A 100 4.79 26.89 -43.26
CA SER A 100 3.91 25.81 -42.85
C SER A 100 2.80 25.58 -43.90
N PRO A 101 2.57 24.32 -44.33
CA PRO A 101 1.50 23.93 -45.25
C PRO A 101 0.10 24.13 -44.65
N GLU A 102 -0.91 24.28 -45.49
CA GLU A 102 -2.30 24.29 -45.04
C GLU A 102 -2.71 22.88 -44.54
N LEU A 103 -2.98 22.78 -43.23
CA LEU A 103 -3.33 21.53 -42.57
C LEU A 103 -4.78 21.14 -42.87
N THR A 104 -4.97 20.01 -43.55
CA THR A 104 -6.29 19.40 -43.71
C THR A 104 -6.84 18.88 -42.37
N GLU A 105 -8.14 18.59 -42.28
CA GLU A 105 -8.72 18.02 -41.06
C GLU A 105 -8.06 16.69 -40.66
N THR A 106 -7.77 15.82 -41.64
CA THR A 106 -7.02 14.58 -41.44
C THR A 106 -5.61 14.84 -40.90
N ASP A 107 -4.95 15.89 -41.40
CA ASP A 107 -3.61 16.28 -40.94
C ASP A 107 -3.63 16.72 -39.47
N LYS A 108 -4.61 17.52 -39.05
CA LYS A 108 -4.79 17.96 -37.65
C LYS A 108 -5.05 16.78 -36.70
N LEU A 109 -5.90 15.85 -37.10
CA LEU A 109 -6.14 14.63 -36.32
C LEU A 109 -4.87 13.78 -36.21
N LEU A 110 -4.11 13.64 -37.28
CA LEU A 110 -2.85 12.89 -37.26
C LEU A 110 -1.82 13.56 -36.35
N GLU A 111 -1.69 14.88 -36.41
CA GLU A 111 -0.84 15.66 -35.50
C GLU A 111 -1.20 15.40 -34.04
N GLN A 112 -2.47 15.60 -33.68
CA GLN A 112 -2.98 15.40 -32.33
C GLN A 112 -2.73 13.96 -31.83
N ILE A 113 -3.06 12.94 -32.63
CA ILE A 113 -2.90 11.54 -32.23
C ILE A 113 -1.41 11.19 -32.07
N ILE A 114 -0.55 11.65 -32.97
CA ILE A 114 0.90 11.42 -32.89
C ILE A 114 1.45 12.04 -31.60
N GLU A 115 1.12 13.30 -31.31
CA GLU A 115 1.56 14.00 -30.11
C GLU A 115 1.12 13.26 -28.84
N MET A 116 -0.14 12.83 -28.76
CA MET A 116 -0.64 12.09 -27.61
C MET A 116 0.06 10.74 -27.41
N PHE A 117 0.40 10.02 -28.49
CA PHE A 117 1.20 8.80 -28.39
C PHE A 117 2.64 9.08 -27.92
N GLU A 118 3.27 10.14 -28.43
CA GLU A 118 4.64 10.51 -28.07
C GLU A 118 4.75 11.00 -26.63
N GLU A 119 3.76 11.76 -26.14
CA GLU A 119 3.66 12.20 -24.74
C GLU A 119 3.49 10.99 -23.81
N SER A 120 2.54 10.10 -24.12
CA SER A 120 2.29 8.91 -23.31
C SER A 120 3.50 7.96 -23.27
N ASP A 121 4.21 7.79 -24.38
CA ASP A 121 5.43 6.98 -24.44
C ASP A 121 6.59 7.63 -23.66
N ARG A 122 6.67 8.98 -23.63
CA ARG A 122 7.65 9.74 -22.83
C ARG A 122 7.40 9.57 -21.33
N GLU A 123 6.16 9.82 -20.88
CA GLU A 123 5.76 9.65 -19.48
C GLU A 123 5.99 8.21 -19.01
N GLY A 124 5.62 7.22 -19.84
CA GLY A 124 5.84 5.81 -19.54
C GLY A 124 7.32 5.43 -19.43
N GLY A 125 8.19 6.09 -20.20
CA GLY A 125 9.65 5.93 -20.14
C GLY A 125 10.25 6.51 -18.87
N GLU A 126 9.89 7.75 -18.52
CA GLU A 126 10.33 8.44 -17.31
C GLU A 126 9.91 7.68 -16.04
N ASN A 127 8.65 7.24 -16.00
CA ASN A 127 8.13 6.49 -14.86
C ASN A 127 8.84 5.12 -14.71
N SER A 128 9.20 4.47 -15.82
CA SER A 128 9.99 3.24 -15.79
C SER A 128 11.41 3.46 -15.27
N GLN A 129 12.07 4.55 -15.66
CA GLN A 129 13.41 4.89 -15.17
C GLN A 129 13.39 5.22 -13.68
N GLN A 130 12.39 5.98 -13.22
CA GLN A 130 12.23 6.32 -11.82
C GLN A 130 12.01 5.07 -10.95
N VAL A 131 11.20 4.11 -11.41
CA VAL A 131 10.98 2.84 -10.70
C VAL A 131 12.27 2.03 -10.60
N GLU A 132 13.04 1.93 -11.68
CA GLU A 132 14.32 1.19 -11.65
C GLU A 132 15.37 1.89 -10.77
N GLN A 133 15.47 3.22 -10.81
CA GLN A 133 16.34 3.98 -9.89
C GLN A 133 15.93 3.79 -8.43
N ASN A 134 14.63 3.79 -8.14
CA ASN A 134 14.14 3.58 -6.78
C ASN A 134 14.49 2.17 -6.28
N LYS A 135 14.29 1.12 -7.10
CA LYS A 135 14.70 -0.25 -6.75
C LYS A 135 16.19 -0.36 -6.49
N GLU A 136 17.02 0.26 -7.32
CA GLU A 136 18.47 0.23 -7.15
C GLU A 136 18.90 0.99 -5.89
N ASN A 137 18.27 2.13 -5.59
CA ASN A 137 18.52 2.87 -4.35
C ASN A 137 18.09 2.08 -3.11
N GLU A 138 16.94 1.41 -3.14
CA GLU A 138 16.49 0.53 -2.07
C GLU A 138 17.45 -0.65 -1.87
N ARG A 139 17.92 -1.26 -2.96
CA ARG A 139 18.91 -2.32 -2.93
C ARG A 139 20.22 -1.86 -2.29
N LYS A 140 20.75 -0.71 -2.71
CA LYS A 140 21.96 -0.12 -2.12
C LYS A 140 21.78 0.17 -0.63
N LYS A 141 20.64 0.74 -0.24
CA LYS A 141 20.34 1.03 1.17
C LYS A 141 20.26 -0.24 2.02
N ALA A 142 19.65 -1.31 1.49
CA ALA A 142 19.59 -2.61 2.16
C ALA A 142 20.98 -3.25 2.31
N GLU A 143 21.79 -3.18 1.25
CA GLU A 143 23.16 -3.69 1.27
C GLU A 143 24.05 -2.90 2.25
N GLU A 144 23.89 -1.59 2.30
CA GLU A 144 24.60 -0.74 3.24
C GLU A 144 24.22 -1.06 4.70
N MET A 145 22.93 -1.24 4.99
CA MET A 145 22.46 -1.62 6.33
C MET A 145 22.99 -3.00 6.75
N ARG A 146 23.06 -3.95 5.81
CA ARG A 146 23.67 -5.26 6.03
C ARG A 146 25.16 -5.14 6.34
N ASN A 147 25.90 -4.34 5.57
CA ASN A 147 27.33 -4.12 5.80
C ASN A 147 27.57 -3.39 7.14
N GLN A 148 26.78 -2.36 7.47
CA GLN A 148 26.84 -1.69 8.78
C GLN A 148 26.61 -2.67 9.95
N SER A 149 25.71 -3.64 9.80
CA SER A 149 25.42 -4.61 10.85
C SER A 149 26.50 -5.68 11.02
N MET A 150 27.24 -5.99 9.94
CA MET A 150 28.30 -7.00 9.91
C MET A 150 29.69 -6.44 10.25
N GLU A 151 29.84 -5.13 10.33
CA GLU A 151 31.10 -4.50 10.71
C GLU A 151 31.40 -4.63 12.19
N LYS A 152 32.69 -4.82 12.50
CA LYS A 152 33.18 -4.71 13.87
C LYS A 152 33.24 -3.23 14.27
N LEU A 153 33.05 -2.93 15.55
CA LEU A 153 32.99 -1.54 16.07
C LEU A 153 34.13 -0.62 15.57
N GLY A 154 35.34 -1.17 15.37
CA GLY A 154 36.50 -0.43 14.85
C GLY A 154 36.47 -0.13 13.34
N GLU A 155 35.72 -0.87 12.54
CA GLU A 155 35.54 -0.66 11.10
C GLU A 155 34.50 0.43 10.84
N THR A 156 33.40 0.44 11.61
CA THR A 156 32.35 1.47 11.54
C THR A 156 32.86 2.86 11.91
N LEU A 157 33.78 2.95 12.88
CA LEU A 157 34.45 4.21 13.24
C LEU A 157 35.38 4.72 12.12
N LYS A 158 36.10 3.82 11.42
CA LYS A 158 36.96 4.21 10.29
C LYS A 158 36.16 4.70 9.09
N ARG A 159 35.01 4.07 8.79
CA ARG A 159 34.15 4.46 7.68
C ARG A 159 33.48 5.82 7.92
N LYS A 160 32.99 6.09 9.15
CA LYS A 160 32.48 7.42 9.52
C LYS A 160 33.56 8.50 9.51
N ALA A 161 34.79 8.19 9.95
CA ALA A 161 35.91 9.14 9.92
C ALA A 161 36.44 9.41 8.49
N ALA A 162 36.31 8.46 7.58
CA ALA A 162 36.67 8.63 6.17
C ALA A 162 35.65 9.48 5.40
N ASP A 163 34.36 9.38 5.73
CA ASP A 163 33.27 10.18 5.15
C ASP A 163 33.33 11.65 5.61
N ASP A 164 33.69 11.91 6.88
CA ASP A 164 33.84 13.26 7.46
C ASP A 164 35.21 13.92 7.15
N GLY A 165 36.07 13.30 6.36
CA GLY A 165 37.38 13.85 5.96
C GLY A 165 38.38 14.08 7.10
N GLN A 166 38.09 13.68 8.34
CA GLN A 166 39.02 13.84 9.47
C GLN A 166 39.89 12.60 9.69
N VAL A 167 41.02 12.58 8.98
CA VAL A 167 42.15 11.73 9.35
C VAL A 167 42.99 12.44 10.41
N THR A 168 42.77 12.12 11.69
CA THR A 168 43.81 12.31 12.71
C THR A 168 43.97 11.04 13.56
N PRO A 169 45.20 10.54 13.75
CA PRO A 169 45.44 9.42 14.65
C PRO A 169 45.30 9.91 16.09
N LYS A 170 44.19 9.57 16.77
CA LYS A 170 44.02 9.90 18.20
C LYS A 170 45.03 9.11 19.04
N LYS A 171 46.01 9.85 19.59
CA LYS A 171 46.88 9.45 20.70
C LYS A 171 46.06 8.75 21.80
N ARG A 172 46.63 7.69 22.38
CA ARG A 172 46.08 6.96 23.54
C ARG A 172 45.98 7.89 24.77
N GLY A 173 44.90 8.65 24.84
CA GLY A 173 44.50 9.39 26.03
C GLY A 173 43.72 8.45 26.96
N SER A 174 44.28 8.22 28.13
CA SER A 174 43.72 7.59 29.33
C SER A 174 42.25 7.16 29.27
N GLY A 175 41.99 5.85 29.21
CA GLY A 175 40.66 5.25 29.30
C GLY A 175 40.00 5.33 30.68
N THR A 176 40.60 6.08 31.62
CA THR A 176 40.12 6.19 33.00
C THR A 176 38.76 6.88 33.07
N GLU A 177 38.53 7.96 32.30
CA GLU A 177 37.27 8.72 32.36
C GLU A 177 36.08 7.93 31.79
N THR A 178 36.27 7.21 30.68
CA THR A 178 35.24 6.33 30.12
C THR A 178 34.92 5.16 31.05
N LEU A 179 35.92 4.59 31.73
CA LEU A 179 35.71 3.51 32.71
C LEU A 179 34.98 4.02 33.96
N VAL A 180 35.25 5.26 34.40
CA VAL A 180 34.51 5.92 35.48
C VAL A 180 33.05 6.12 35.06
N TYR A 181 32.79 6.66 33.86
CA TYR A 181 31.42 6.83 33.37
C TYR A 181 30.65 5.50 33.27
N LEU A 182 31.28 4.42 32.79
CA LEU A 182 30.66 3.10 32.71
C LEU A 182 30.36 2.52 34.11
N ARG A 183 31.25 2.74 35.08
CA ARG A 183 31.04 2.34 36.47
C ARG A 183 29.89 3.13 37.11
N GLU A 184 29.91 4.45 36.98
CA GLU A 184 28.84 5.33 37.50
C GLU A 184 27.48 4.99 36.88
N LYS A 185 27.44 4.68 35.58
CA LYS A 185 26.21 4.26 34.91
C LYS A 185 25.70 2.92 35.45
N ALA A 186 26.59 1.97 35.70
CA ALA A 186 26.23 0.67 36.27
C ALA A 186 25.73 0.82 37.73
N GLU A 187 26.38 1.66 38.52
CA GLU A 187 25.98 1.96 39.91
C GLU A 187 24.60 2.63 39.96
N LYS A 188 24.36 3.65 39.12
CA LYS A 188 23.04 4.30 39.03
C LYS A 188 21.94 3.33 38.59
N GLN A 189 22.22 2.45 37.62
CA GLN A 189 21.24 1.44 37.20
C GLN A 189 20.94 0.43 38.31
N PHE A 190 21.96 0.03 39.08
CA PHE A 190 21.79 -0.88 40.20
C PHE A 190 20.99 -0.23 41.34
N GLU A 191 21.28 1.04 41.64
CA GLU A 191 20.59 1.80 42.69
C GLU A 191 19.11 2.02 42.35
N LEU A 192 18.79 2.44 41.12
CA LEU A 192 17.40 2.55 40.65
C LEU A 192 16.65 1.23 40.78
N ARG A 193 17.26 0.11 40.37
CA ARG A 193 16.64 -1.21 40.47
C ARG A 193 16.41 -1.64 41.92
N LYS A 194 17.31 -1.25 42.82
CA LYS A 194 17.18 -1.51 44.26
C LYS A 194 16.05 -0.68 44.87
N GLU A 195 15.94 0.60 44.52
CA GLU A 195 14.84 1.47 44.94
C GLU A 195 13.48 0.96 44.44
N GLU A 196 13.38 0.56 43.16
CA GLU A 196 12.16 -0.03 42.60
C GLU A 196 11.72 -1.28 43.38
N LEU A 197 12.66 -2.16 43.72
CA LEU A 197 12.38 -3.34 44.54
C LEU A 197 11.94 -2.99 45.95
N GLU A 198 12.53 -1.94 46.55
CA GLU A 198 12.16 -1.50 47.89
C GLU A 198 10.77 -0.86 47.93
N VAL A 199 10.44 -0.02 46.93
CA VAL A 199 9.10 0.54 46.75
C VAL A 199 8.09 -0.58 46.58
N LYS A 200 8.35 -1.54 45.70
CA LYS A 200 7.46 -2.70 45.48
C LYS A 200 7.25 -3.52 46.76
N LYS A 201 8.31 -3.70 47.57
CA LYS A 201 8.19 -4.38 48.87
C LYS A 201 7.35 -3.58 49.86
N LYS A 202 7.50 -2.26 49.91
CA LYS A 202 6.69 -1.38 50.76
C LYS A 202 5.23 -1.38 50.32
N GLU A 203 4.94 -1.32 49.03
CA GLU A 203 3.59 -1.42 48.48
C GLU A 203 2.92 -2.76 48.83
N GLN A 204 3.63 -3.88 48.63
CA GLN A 204 3.11 -5.19 49.03
C GLN A 204 2.86 -5.28 50.54
N SER A 205 3.77 -4.74 51.36
CA SER A 205 3.58 -4.71 52.80
C SER A 205 2.39 -3.84 53.21
N GLN A 206 2.19 -2.69 52.58
CA GLN A 206 1.04 -1.82 52.83
C GLN A 206 -0.26 -2.47 52.39
N GLN A 207 -0.30 -3.13 51.22
CA GLN A 207 -1.46 -3.90 50.77
C GLN A 207 -1.81 -5.01 51.75
N MET A 208 -0.81 -5.74 52.25
CA MET A 208 -1.01 -6.80 53.23
C MET A 208 -1.50 -6.25 54.58
N GLN A 209 -0.99 -5.10 55.04
CA GLN A 209 -1.48 -4.41 56.23
C GLN A 209 -2.92 -3.93 56.06
N MET A 210 -3.27 -3.34 54.92
CA MET A 210 -4.62 -2.90 54.61
C MET A 210 -5.60 -4.09 54.58
N PHE A 211 -5.20 -5.21 53.98
CA PHE A 211 -5.99 -6.44 53.98
C PHE A 211 -6.19 -6.99 55.39
N GLN A 212 -5.14 -7.00 56.22
CA GLN A 212 -5.22 -7.45 57.61
C GLN A 212 -6.13 -6.54 58.45
N ALA A 213 -6.04 -5.22 58.28
CA ALA A 213 -6.91 -4.26 58.96
C ALA A 213 -8.38 -4.45 58.55
N MET A 214 -8.66 -4.66 57.26
CA MET A 214 -10.00 -4.96 56.76
C MET A 214 -10.57 -6.26 57.37
N GLN A 215 -9.75 -7.32 57.48
CA GLN A 215 -10.19 -8.55 58.16
C GLN A 215 -10.50 -8.32 59.64
N GLN A 216 -9.68 -7.55 60.36
CA GLN A 216 -9.94 -7.23 61.77
C GLN A 216 -11.23 -6.44 61.94
N GLN A 217 -11.51 -5.46 61.06
CA GLN A 217 -12.75 -4.70 61.08
C GLN A 217 -13.97 -5.60 60.85
N LEU A 218 -13.90 -6.52 59.90
CA LEU A 218 -14.98 -7.49 59.65
C LEU A 218 -15.22 -8.38 60.87
N GLN A 219 -14.15 -8.84 61.53
CA GLN A 219 -14.25 -9.67 62.73
C GLN A 219 -14.87 -8.90 63.90
N GLN A 220 -14.49 -7.63 64.11
CA GLN A 220 -15.10 -6.78 65.13
C GLN A 220 -16.58 -6.53 64.87
N GLN A 221 -16.98 -6.28 63.61
CA GLN A 221 -18.38 -6.10 63.25
C GLN A 221 -19.20 -7.35 63.55
N GLN A 222 -18.66 -8.54 63.25
CA GLN A 222 -19.32 -9.80 63.55
C GLN A 222 -19.46 -10.04 65.07
N GLN A 223 -18.43 -9.70 65.86
CA GLN A 223 -18.50 -9.77 67.33
C GLN A 223 -19.53 -8.78 67.91
N GLN A 224 -19.60 -7.55 67.40
CA GLN A 224 -20.61 -6.57 67.83
C GLN A 224 -22.03 -7.06 67.56
N GLN A 225 -22.29 -7.64 66.38
CA GLN A 225 -23.60 -8.23 66.09
C GLN A 225 -23.96 -9.36 67.06
N GLN A 226 -23.01 -10.26 67.36
CA GLN A 226 -23.25 -11.32 68.35
C GLN A 226 -23.52 -10.76 69.75
N GLN A 227 -22.80 -9.73 70.18
CA GLN A 227 -23.04 -9.09 71.48
C GLN A 227 -24.42 -8.42 71.54
N GLN A 228 -24.81 -7.68 70.49
CA GLN A 228 -26.15 -7.09 70.41
C GLN A 228 -27.25 -8.15 70.47
N MET A 229 -27.06 -9.28 69.78
CA MET A 229 -28.01 -10.39 69.82
C MET A 229 -28.10 -11.01 71.22
N GLN A 230 -26.98 -11.20 71.91
CA GLN A 230 -26.98 -11.69 73.29
C GLN A 230 -27.67 -10.72 74.27
N VAL A 231 -27.44 -9.42 74.13
CA VAL A 231 -28.11 -8.39 74.94
C VAL A 231 -29.62 -8.42 74.69
N HIS A 232 -30.04 -8.56 73.43
CA HIS A 232 -31.46 -8.66 73.08
C HIS A 232 -32.12 -9.92 73.67
N ILE A 233 -31.47 -11.08 73.57
CA ILE A 233 -31.95 -12.34 74.18
C ILE A 233 -32.07 -12.18 75.70
N LYS A 234 -31.07 -11.60 76.35
CA LYS A 234 -31.09 -11.41 77.81
C LYS A 234 -32.19 -10.44 78.24
N GLN A 235 -32.44 -9.38 77.47
CA GLN A 235 -33.54 -8.46 77.72
C GLN A 235 -34.91 -9.15 77.56
N GLN A 236 -35.08 -9.96 76.51
CA GLN A 236 -36.31 -10.73 76.30
C GLN A 236 -36.55 -11.74 77.44
N GLN A 237 -35.50 -12.44 77.90
CA GLN A 237 -35.57 -13.32 79.05
C GLN A 237 -36.00 -12.57 80.33
N LEU A 238 -35.45 -11.37 80.57
CA LEU A 238 -35.83 -10.55 81.72
C LEU A 238 -37.30 -10.09 81.64
N GLN A 239 -37.76 -9.67 80.46
CA GLN A 239 -39.16 -9.32 80.23
C GLN A 239 -40.10 -10.51 80.48
N ASN A 240 -39.74 -11.71 79.99
CA ASN A 240 -40.51 -12.93 80.22
C ASN A 240 -40.56 -13.31 81.70
N GLN A 241 -39.45 -13.18 82.44
CA GLN A 241 -39.43 -13.40 83.90
C GLN A 241 -40.31 -12.40 84.64
N MET A 242 -40.30 -11.11 84.28
CA MET A 242 -41.18 -10.11 84.89
C MET A 242 -42.66 -10.39 84.59
N LEU A 243 -42.99 -10.81 83.37
CA LEU A 243 -44.36 -11.18 83.00
C LEU A 243 -44.86 -12.38 83.82
N LEU A 244 -44.03 -13.42 83.97
CA LEU A 244 -44.36 -14.57 84.82
C LEU A 244 -44.59 -14.17 86.28
N ALA A 245 -43.72 -13.32 86.84
CA ALA A 245 -43.88 -12.81 88.20
C ALA A 245 -45.15 -11.97 88.39
N LEU A 246 -45.58 -11.23 87.36
CA LEU A 246 -46.86 -10.50 87.37
C LEU A 246 -48.06 -11.44 87.30
N ILE A 247 -48.00 -12.50 86.47
CA ILE A 247 -49.05 -13.53 86.41
C ILE A 247 -49.17 -14.27 87.75
N GLU A 248 -48.06 -14.65 88.39
CA GLU A 248 -48.08 -15.27 89.73
C GLU A 248 -48.71 -14.36 90.80
N LYS A 249 -48.55 -13.04 90.69
CA LYS A 249 -49.20 -12.06 91.59
C LYS A 249 -50.69 -11.87 91.34
N ILE A 250 -51.18 -12.11 90.13
CA ILE A 250 -52.60 -12.00 89.76
C ILE A 250 -53.35 -13.31 90.03
N THR A 251 -52.64 -14.44 90.05
CA THR A 251 -53.22 -15.78 90.27
C THR A 251 -53.28 -16.17 91.77
N LYS A 252 -52.85 -15.29 92.68
CA LYS A 252 -53.02 -15.37 94.15
C LYS A 252 -54.03 -14.32 94.62
#